data_AF-A0A2E3I295-F1
#
_entry.id   AF-A0A2E3I295-F1
#
_cell.length_a   1.000
_cell.length_b   1.000
_cell.length_c   1.000
_cell.angle_alpha   90.00
_cell.angle_beta   90.00
_cell.angle_gamma   90.00
#
_symmetry.space_group_name_H-M   'P 1'
#
loop_
_entity.id
_entity.type
_entity.pdbx_description
1 polymer ?
#
loop_
_entity_poly.entity_id
_entity_poly.type
_entity_poly.pdbx_seq_one_letter_code
_entity_poly.pdbx_strand_id
1 'polypeptide(L)'
;MEIPSDKLPTGIERNNSAGAGNGDTAFSNGFSADKSLESLTWHPVTRPIISELTGGKPCFSRGSLIVNQHHNQRMTRLHCVREDCGWQTRRYGVKDGRIHCNDFICFFYFTDVNPGDGGVIVLPGSHKSEFERPQISYTHTEPDGIFFQDPEDPNQPLHPALVNVTPRAGDVIILSELTVHGVRIWKPTDRDRRFLILRYKTQYFSDDRGRKYPFPEEVWERLSSETQELSETASYSHTKSIISPDLGQ
;
A
#
# COMPACT_ATOMS: atom_id res chain seq x y z
N MET A 1 -3.32 -21.77 -8.61
CA MET A 1 -3.34 -21.43 -10.05
C MET A 1 -1.90 -21.14 -10.43
N GLU A 2 -1.21 -22.06 -11.12
CA GLU A 2 0.16 -21.83 -11.58
C GLU A 2 0.09 -20.98 -12.85
N ILE A 3 0.43 -19.70 -12.72
CA ILE A 3 0.62 -18.81 -13.87
C ILE A 3 2.03 -19.12 -14.41
N PRO A 4 2.19 -19.60 -15.65
CA PRO A 4 3.51 -19.85 -16.25
C PRO A 4 4.34 -18.57 -16.20
N SER A 5 5.63 -18.69 -15.85
CA SER A 5 6.55 -17.59 -15.54
C SER A 5 6.80 -16.57 -16.66
N ASP A 6 6.33 -16.86 -17.88
CA ASP A 6 6.83 -16.28 -19.11
C ASP A 6 5.81 -15.38 -19.83
N LYS A 7 4.53 -15.40 -19.42
CA LYS A 7 3.50 -14.48 -19.94
C LYS A 7 2.56 -14.01 -18.84
N LEU A 8 2.80 -12.79 -18.34
CA LEU A 8 1.86 -12.10 -17.46
C LEU A 8 0.57 -11.77 -18.23
N PRO A 9 -0.60 -11.74 -17.56
CA PRO A 9 -1.82 -11.22 -18.16
C PRO A 9 -1.61 -9.78 -18.69
N THR A 10 -2.22 -9.44 -19.82
CA THR A 10 -2.11 -8.09 -20.41
C THR A 10 -2.44 -7.02 -19.37
N GLY A 11 -1.62 -5.97 -19.29
CA GLY A 11 -1.76 -4.87 -18.33
C GLY A 11 -1.17 -5.15 -16.93
N ILE A 12 -0.61 -6.34 -16.70
CA ILE A 12 0.22 -6.66 -15.53
C ILE A 12 1.68 -6.69 -15.96
N GLU A 13 2.50 -5.88 -15.30
CA GLU A 13 3.92 -5.72 -15.60
C GLU A 13 4.76 -5.88 -14.34
N ARG A 14 6.02 -6.30 -14.49
CA ARG A 14 6.99 -6.20 -13.39
C ARG A 14 7.33 -4.73 -13.17
N ASN A 15 7.37 -4.29 -11.91
CA ASN A 15 7.66 -2.89 -11.59
C ASN A 15 8.51 -2.70 -10.34
N ASN A 16 9.15 -1.54 -10.23
CA ASN A 16 9.85 -1.12 -9.01
C ASN A 16 8.90 -0.48 -7.99
N SER A 17 7.81 -1.17 -7.60
CA SER A 17 6.89 -0.62 -6.58
C SER A 17 7.59 -0.40 -5.24
N ALA A 18 7.30 0.72 -4.56
CA ALA A 18 7.68 0.92 -3.16
C ALA A 18 7.15 -0.25 -2.30
N GLY A 19 8.04 -0.86 -1.51
CA GLY A 19 7.78 -2.06 -0.72
C GLY A 19 8.19 -3.40 -1.37
N ALA A 20 8.59 -3.37 -2.65
CA ALA A 20 9.09 -4.54 -3.37
C ALA A 20 10.53 -4.90 -3.01
N GLY A 21 11.34 -3.98 -2.47
CA GLY A 21 12.78 -4.16 -2.30
C GLY A 21 13.56 -4.21 -3.62
N ASN A 22 13.03 -4.85 -4.66
CA ASN A 22 13.58 -4.95 -6.02
C ASN A 22 12.49 -5.20 -7.08
N GLY A 23 12.69 -4.71 -8.31
CA GLY A 23 11.68 -4.67 -9.39
C GLY A 23 11.12 -6.00 -9.88
N ASP A 24 11.90 -7.07 -9.71
CA ASP A 24 11.53 -8.39 -10.20
C ASP A 24 10.49 -9.09 -9.32
N THR A 25 10.15 -8.51 -8.15
CA THR A 25 9.26 -9.12 -7.16
C THR A 25 7.86 -8.49 -7.10
N ALA A 26 7.64 -7.40 -7.85
CA ALA A 26 6.38 -6.67 -7.81
C ALA A 26 5.70 -6.63 -9.16
N PHE A 27 4.40 -6.90 -9.14
CA PHE A 27 3.54 -6.97 -10.31
C PHE A 27 2.50 -5.85 -10.23
N SER A 28 2.58 -4.89 -11.16
CA SER A 28 1.57 -3.85 -11.33
C SER A 28 0.22 -4.48 -11.62
N ASN A 29 -0.86 -3.89 -11.10
CA ASN A 29 -2.23 -4.36 -11.33
C ASN A 29 -2.46 -5.84 -10.97
N GLY A 30 -1.59 -6.44 -10.12
CA GLY A 30 -1.66 -7.85 -9.74
C GLY A 30 -2.98 -8.24 -9.05
N PHE A 31 -3.70 -7.27 -8.48
CA PHE A 31 -5.07 -7.46 -7.96
C PHE A 31 -6.06 -7.95 -9.04
N SER A 32 -5.80 -7.62 -10.31
CA SER A 32 -6.68 -7.95 -11.43
C SER A 32 -6.39 -9.30 -12.08
N ALA A 33 -5.38 -10.03 -11.58
CA ALA A 33 -4.97 -11.32 -12.16
C ALA A 33 -6.03 -12.42 -11.99
N ASP A 34 -6.84 -12.34 -10.93
CA ASP A 34 -7.89 -13.30 -10.62
C ASP A 34 -9.02 -12.61 -9.82
N LYS A 35 -10.26 -13.10 -9.95
CA LYS A 35 -11.43 -12.53 -9.25
C LYS A 35 -11.33 -12.65 -7.72
N SER A 36 -10.63 -13.65 -7.21
CA SER A 36 -10.35 -13.75 -5.77
C SER A 36 -9.46 -12.59 -5.28
N LEU A 37 -8.48 -12.16 -6.06
CA LEU A 37 -7.63 -11.02 -5.74
C LEU A 37 -8.38 -9.69 -5.92
N GLU A 38 -9.19 -9.58 -6.97
CA GLU A 38 -10.01 -8.40 -7.22
C GLU A 38 -11.00 -8.16 -6.08
N SER A 39 -11.61 -9.23 -5.54
CA SER A 39 -12.57 -9.14 -4.43
C SER A 39 -12.00 -8.48 -3.17
N LEU A 40 -10.67 -8.51 -2.99
CA LEU A 40 -10.01 -7.84 -1.85
C LEU A 40 -10.08 -6.31 -1.96
N THR A 41 -10.30 -5.76 -3.15
CA THR A 41 -10.46 -4.31 -3.37
C THR A 41 -11.68 -3.72 -2.65
N TRP A 42 -12.70 -4.52 -2.38
CA TRP A 42 -13.92 -4.09 -1.68
C TRP A 42 -14.41 -5.12 -0.65
N HIS A 43 -13.47 -5.74 0.07
CA HIS A 43 -13.75 -6.83 1.01
C HIS A 43 -14.64 -6.40 2.19
N PRO A 44 -15.60 -7.24 2.66
CA PRO A 44 -16.54 -6.88 3.75
C PRO A 44 -15.89 -6.41 5.05
N VAL A 45 -14.70 -6.93 5.39
CA VAL A 45 -13.97 -6.54 6.62
C VAL A 45 -13.29 -5.18 6.49
N THR A 46 -12.77 -4.84 5.31
CA THR A 46 -12.01 -3.60 5.10
C THR A 46 -12.87 -2.47 4.57
N ARG A 47 -13.96 -2.75 3.85
CA ARG A 47 -14.90 -1.76 3.32
C ARG A 47 -15.37 -0.75 4.37
N PRO A 48 -15.83 -1.14 5.58
CA PRO A 48 -16.24 -0.18 6.60
C PRO A 48 -15.11 0.77 7.02
N ILE A 49 -13.88 0.27 7.10
CA ILE A 49 -12.69 1.06 7.45
C ILE A 49 -12.36 2.03 6.31
N ILE A 50 -12.37 1.56 5.06
CA ILE A 50 -12.15 2.39 3.88
C ILE A 50 -13.21 3.50 3.79
N SER A 51 -14.47 3.16 4.05
CA SER A 51 -15.57 4.12 4.09
C SER A 51 -15.39 5.15 5.21
N GLU A 52 -15.02 4.76 6.42
CA GLU A 52 -14.77 5.70 7.51
C GLU A 52 -13.62 6.66 7.18
N LEU A 53 -12.47 6.13 6.74
CA LEU A 53 -11.28 6.94 6.42
C LEU A 53 -11.54 7.96 5.31
N THR A 54 -12.41 7.64 4.36
CA THR A 54 -12.75 8.49 3.21
C THR A 54 -14.03 9.30 3.39
N GLY A 55 -14.69 9.22 4.54
CA GLY A 55 -16.00 9.87 4.77
C GLY A 55 -17.09 9.38 3.81
N GLY A 56 -17.05 8.10 3.42
CA GLY A 56 -17.97 7.47 2.48
C GLY A 56 -17.72 7.85 1.02
N LYS A 57 -16.52 8.35 0.69
CA LYS A 57 -16.16 8.83 -0.65
C LYS A 57 -14.90 8.15 -1.21
N PRO A 58 -14.84 6.81 -1.29
CA PRO A 58 -13.62 6.10 -1.64
C PRO A 58 -13.34 6.09 -3.15
N CYS A 59 -12.05 6.03 -3.46
CA CYS A 59 -11.52 5.70 -4.77
C CYS A 59 -10.35 4.72 -4.63
N PHE A 60 -10.51 3.53 -5.20
CA PHE A 60 -9.40 2.59 -5.35
C PHE A 60 -8.50 3.07 -6.50
N SER A 61 -7.21 3.25 -6.23
CA SER A 61 -6.30 3.94 -7.16
C SER A 61 -5.20 3.06 -7.72
N ARG A 62 -4.74 2.05 -6.96
CA ARG A 62 -3.62 1.18 -7.37
C ARG A 62 -3.64 -0.13 -6.60
N GLY A 63 -3.44 -1.23 -7.32
CA GLY A 63 -3.15 -2.53 -6.73
C GLY A 63 -1.84 -3.10 -7.24
N SER A 64 -1.03 -3.71 -6.38
CA SER A 64 0.21 -4.40 -6.79
C SER A 64 0.41 -5.66 -5.95
N LEU A 65 0.72 -6.77 -6.63
CA LEU A 65 1.05 -8.04 -5.97
C LEU A 65 2.57 -8.10 -5.77
N ILE A 66 3.00 -8.45 -4.57
CA ILE A 66 4.42 -8.57 -4.22
C ILE A 66 4.72 -10.01 -3.83
N VAL A 67 5.86 -10.52 -4.32
CA VAL A 67 6.39 -11.85 -4.04
C VAL A 67 7.89 -11.72 -3.75
N ASN A 68 8.27 -11.50 -2.48
CA ASN A 68 9.67 -11.39 -2.10
C ASN A 68 10.26 -12.77 -1.80
N GLN A 69 11.37 -13.08 -2.47
CA GLN A 69 12.21 -14.24 -2.18
C GLN A 69 13.49 -13.76 -1.46
N HIS A 70 14.28 -14.67 -0.89
CA HIS A 70 15.52 -14.35 -0.20
C HIS A 70 16.52 -13.51 -1.03
N HIS A 71 16.61 -13.79 -2.33
CA HIS A 71 17.67 -13.24 -3.17
C HIS A 71 17.42 -11.77 -3.53
N ASN A 72 18.51 -11.00 -3.61
CA ASN A 72 18.56 -9.63 -4.12
C ASN A 72 17.55 -8.65 -3.48
N GLN A 73 17.18 -8.89 -2.21
CA GLN A 73 16.31 -7.98 -1.47
C GLN A 73 17.13 -6.87 -0.83
N ARG A 74 16.71 -5.63 -1.06
CA ARG A 74 17.23 -4.46 -0.36
C ARG A 74 16.20 -3.95 0.62
N MET A 75 16.69 -3.26 1.64
CA MET A 75 15.82 -2.52 2.52
C MET A 75 15.08 -1.44 1.71
N THR A 76 13.75 -1.38 1.87
CA THR A 76 13.03 -0.17 1.52
C THR A 76 13.21 0.81 2.67
N ARG A 77 13.87 1.93 2.39
CA ARG A 77 14.11 3.02 3.36
C ARG A 77 12.80 3.54 3.93
N LEU A 78 12.89 4.17 5.10
CA LEU A 78 11.78 4.86 5.71
C LEU A 78 11.34 6.01 4.81
N HIS A 79 10.07 6.02 4.47
CA HIS A 79 9.45 7.06 3.66
C HIS A 79 8.00 7.27 4.08
N CYS A 80 7.45 8.39 3.65
CA CYS A 80 6.02 8.64 3.64
C CYS A 80 5.71 9.64 2.52
N VAL A 81 4.47 9.69 2.05
CA VAL A 81 4.11 10.59 0.94
C VAL A 81 4.27 12.07 1.24
N ARG A 82 4.33 12.47 2.51
CA ARG A 82 4.67 13.86 2.86
C ARG A 82 6.10 14.20 2.45
N GLU A 83 7.03 13.27 2.63
CA GLU A 83 8.44 13.43 2.28
C GLU A 83 8.63 13.27 0.76
N ASP A 84 7.89 12.35 0.13
CA ASP A 84 8.03 12.06 -1.31
C ASP A 84 7.29 13.04 -2.23
N CYS A 85 6.12 13.53 -1.82
CA CYS A 85 5.20 14.33 -2.64
C CYS A 85 4.95 15.74 -2.08
N GLY A 86 5.52 16.06 -0.92
CA GLY A 86 5.39 17.37 -0.30
C GLY A 86 4.12 17.58 0.55
N TRP A 87 4.20 18.60 1.41
CA TRP A 87 3.22 18.93 2.44
C TRP A 87 1.84 19.35 1.93
N GLN A 88 1.65 19.63 0.65
CA GLN A 88 0.38 20.16 0.12
C GLN A 88 -0.58 19.05 -0.37
N THR A 89 -0.10 17.81 -0.47
CA THR A 89 -0.79 16.76 -1.24
C THR A 89 -1.69 15.87 -0.38
N ARG A 90 -1.15 15.25 0.68
CA ARG A 90 -1.87 14.30 1.52
C ARG A 90 -2.20 14.85 2.90
N ARG A 91 -3.32 14.45 3.47
CA ARG A 91 -3.88 14.94 4.73
C ARG A 91 -4.34 13.79 5.60
N TYR A 92 -3.99 13.88 6.88
CA TYR A 92 -4.58 13.11 7.96
C TYR A 92 -4.96 14.09 9.06
N GLY A 93 -6.22 14.04 9.52
CA GLY A 93 -6.70 14.89 10.59
C GLY A 93 -7.81 14.21 11.37
N VAL A 94 -8.04 14.67 12.59
CA VAL A 94 -9.20 14.25 13.39
C VAL A 94 -10.03 15.49 13.67
N LYS A 95 -11.31 15.45 13.31
CA LYS A 95 -12.26 16.52 13.58
C LYS A 95 -13.64 15.91 13.83
N ASP A 96 -14.37 16.48 14.79
CA ASP A 96 -15.73 16.05 15.16
C ASP A 96 -15.85 14.54 15.43
N GLY A 97 -14.83 13.97 16.08
CA GLY A 97 -14.76 12.54 16.42
C GLY A 97 -14.46 11.60 15.24
N ARG A 98 -14.15 12.14 14.05
CA ARG A 98 -13.89 11.36 12.83
C ARG A 98 -12.48 11.55 12.31
N ILE A 99 -11.95 10.51 11.67
CA ILE A 99 -10.69 10.57 10.93
C ILE A 99 -10.97 11.08 9.52
N HIS A 100 -10.17 12.05 9.09
CA HIS A 100 -10.13 12.52 7.71
C HIS A 100 -8.81 12.10 7.12
N CYS A 101 -8.82 11.14 6.19
CA CYS A 101 -7.64 10.65 5.50
C CYS A 101 -7.89 10.62 4.00
N ASN A 102 -7.02 11.25 3.20
CA ASN A 102 -7.19 11.28 1.75
C ASN A 102 -6.30 10.32 0.99
N ASP A 103 -5.42 9.57 1.68
CA ASP A 103 -4.54 8.57 1.06
C ASP A 103 -4.04 7.53 2.08
N PHE A 104 -4.25 6.26 1.79
CA PHE A 104 -3.88 5.13 2.64
C PHE A 104 -3.75 3.82 1.85
N ILE A 105 -3.08 2.86 2.47
CA ILE A 105 -2.76 1.56 1.90
C ILE A 105 -3.34 0.45 2.78
N CYS A 106 -3.85 -0.59 2.14
CA CYS A 106 -4.18 -1.88 2.72
C CYS A 106 -3.19 -2.94 2.19
N PHE A 107 -2.46 -3.59 3.08
CA PHE A 107 -1.57 -4.72 2.77
C PHE A 107 -2.24 -6.03 3.19
N PHE A 108 -2.73 -6.81 2.23
CA PHE A 108 -3.29 -8.14 2.48
C PHE A 108 -2.19 -9.19 2.41
N TYR A 109 -1.91 -9.87 3.51
CA TYR A 109 -0.84 -10.87 3.57
C TYR A 109 -1.36 -12.26 3.18
N PHE A 110 -0.61 -12.95 2.31
CA PHE A 110 -0.90 -14.32 1.86
C PHE A 110 0.06 -15.34 2.44
N THR A 111 1.18 -14.90 3.02
CA THR A 111 2.11 -15.75 3.77
C THR A 111 2.43 -15.12 5.12
N ASP A 112 2.79 -15.97 6.08
CA ASP A 112 3.15 -15.54 7.43
C ASP A 112 4.47 -14.74 7.43
N VAL A 113 4.49 -13.69 8.24
CA VAL A 113 5.69 -12.94 8.63
C VAL A 113 5.92 -13.12 10.12
N ASN A 114 6.95 -13.90 10.47
CA ASN A 114 7.32 -14.18 11.85
C ASN A 114 8.35 -13.16 12.37
N PRO A 115 8.47 -13.00 13.69
CA PRO A 115 9.52 -12.19 14.30
C PRO A 115 10.91 -12.55 13.75
N GLY A 116 11.63 -11.55 13.24
CA GLY A 116 12.98 -11.71 12.70
C GLY A 116 13.07 -11.98 11.20
N ASP A 117 11.95 -12.28 10.52
CA ASP A 117 11.95 -12.53 9.06
C ASP A 117 12.31 -11.30 8.22
N GLY A 118 12.16 -10.10 8.79
CA GLY A 118 12.13 -8.83 8.07
C GLY A 118 10.70 -8.32 7.99
N GLY A 119 10.28 -7.75 6.86
CA GLY A 119 8.89 -7.27 6.73
C GLY A 119 8.75 -5.77 6.90
N VAL A 120 7.48 -5.33 6.91
CA VAL A 120 7.15 -3.91 7.05
C VAL A 120 7.51 -3.42 8.44
N ILE A 121 8.11 -2.24 8.50
CA ILE A 121 8.36 -1.48 9.71
C ILE A 121 7.60 -0.17 9.64
N VAL A 122 7.09 0.26 10.79
CA VAL A 122 6.36 1.53 10.91
C VAL A 122 6.90 2.33 12.08
N LEU A 123 6.83 3.65 11.97
CA LEU A 123 6.98 4.58 13.09
C LEU A 123 5.58 4.97 13.58
N PRO A 124 5.06 4.38 14.66
CA PRO A 124 3.71 4.68 15.13
C PRO A 124 3.54 6.17 15.45
N GLY A 125 2.38 6.73 15.07
CA GLY A 125 2.04 8.13 15.32
C GLY A 125 2.63 9.16 14.34
N SER A 126 3.58 8.79 13.47
CA SER A 126 4.26 9.75 12.58
C SER A 126 3.36 10.35 11.48
N HIS A 127 2.18 9.78 11.25
CA HIS A 127 1.15 10.37 10.38
C HIS A 127 0.62 11.71 10.91
N LYS A 128 0.87 12.03 12.19
CA LYS A 128 0.61 13.32 12.84
C LYS A 128 1.88 14.15 13.07
N SER A 129 3.01 13.77 12.48
CA SER A 129 4.25 14.51 12.69
C SER A 129 4.17 15.88 12.01
N GLU A 130 4.37 16.93 12.82
CA GLU A 130 4.50 18.32 12.37
C GLU A 130 5.98 18.73 12.24
N PHE A 131 6.90 17.91 12.76
CA PHE A 131 8.33 18.13 12.65
C PHE A 131 8.93 17.25 11.56
N GLU A 132 9.95 17.79 10.89
CA GLU A 132 10.77 17.02 9.96
C GLU A 132 11.47 15.88 10.71
N ARG A 133 11.50 14.71 10.07
CA ARG A 133 12.21 13.56 10.61
C ARG A 133 13.72 13.85 10.60
N PRO A 134 14.44 13.64 11.71
CA PRO A 134 15.88 13.89 11.75
C PRO A 134 16.62 13.08 10.68
N GLN A 135 17.51 13.74 9.94
CA GLN A 135 18.40 13.14 8.93
C GLN A 135 17.70 12.51 7.72
N ILE A 136 16.97 13.33 6.96
CA ILE A 136 16.71 13.03 5.55
C ILE A 136 17.92 13.55 4.76
N SER A 137 18.74 12.66 4.20
CA SER A 137 19.52 13.08 3.04
C SER A 137 18.54 13.20 1.87
N TYR A 138 18.35 14.44 1.41
CA TYR A 138 17.45 14.79 0.31
C TYR A 138 17.78 14.09 -1.02
N THR A 139 18.92 13.38 -1.11
CA THR A 139 19.35 12.64 -2.30
C THR A 139 18.96 11.16 -2.27
N HIS A 140 18.37 10.64 -1.19
CA HIS A 140 18.13 9.21 -0.96
C HIS A 140 19.40 8.33 -1.09
N THR A 141 20.60 8.91 -0.91
CA THR A 141 21.88 8.16 -0.98
C THR A 141 22.45 7.83 0.39
N GLU A 142 22.27 8.69 1.41
CA GLU A 142 22.88 8.51 2.75
C GLU A 142 22.00 7.68 3.69
N PRO A 143 22.55 7.11 4.79
CA PRO A 143 21.79 6.35 5.78
C PRO A 143 20.54 7.11 6.27
N ASP A 144 19.51 6.38 6.71
CA ASP A 144 18.25 6.92 7.27
C ASP A 144 18.44 7.52 8.69
N GLY A 145 19.63 8.08 8.88
CA GLY A 145 20.12 8.71 10.07
C GLY A 145 20.00 7.86 11.32
N ILE A 146 19.27 8.38 12.30
CA ILE A 146 19.10 7.79 13.63
C ILE A 146 18.42 6.40 13.63
N PHE A 147 17.73 6.03 12.55
CA PHE A 147 16.98 4.78 12.48
C PHE A 147 17.79 3.64 11.86
N PHE A 148 18.53 3.92 10.78
CA PHE A 148 19.33 2.94 10.08
C PHE A 148 20.68 3.54 9.68
N GLN A 149 21.74 3.02 10.29
CA GLN A 149 23.14 3.41 10.04
C GLN A 149 23.71 2.67 8.83
N ASP A 150 23.32 1.40 8.65
CA ASP A 150 23.68 0.59 7.49
C ASP A 150 22.42 -0.09 6.93
N PRO A 151 21.79 0.49 5.88
CA PRO A 151 20.63 -0.09 5.23
C PRO A 151 20.88 -1.45 4.56
N GLU A 152 22.13 -1.82 4.33
CA GLU A 152 22.52 -3.09 3.72
C GLU A 152 22.82 -4.18 4.75
N ASP A 153 22.95 -3.85 6.05
CA ASP A 153 23.07 -4.83 7.13
C ASP A 153 21.70 -5.46 7.47
N PRO A 154 21.44 -6.72 7.10
CA PRO A 154 20.17 -7.37 7.43
C PRO A 154 19.99 -7.57 8.94
N ASN A 155 21.07 -7.59 9.71
CA ASN A 155 21.08 -7.89 11.14
C ASN A 155 21.08 -6.66 12.04
N GLN A 156 21.04 -5.46 11.46
CA GLN A 156 21.00 -4.24 12.24
C GLN A 156 19.84 -4.26 13.26
N PRO A 157 20.05 -3.85 14.52
CA PRO A 157 18.98 -3.73 15.50
C PRO A 157 17.90 -2.75 15.04
N LEU A 158 16.65 -3.06 15.38
CA LEU A 158 15.52 -2.17 15.15
C LEU A 158 15.52 -1.08 16.23
N HIS A 159 15.48 0.18 15.81
CA HIS A 159 15.36 1.30 16.74
C HIS A 159 14.06 1.16 17.59
N PRO A 160 14.06 1.41 18.92
CA PRO A 160 12.91 1.17 19.79
C PRO A 160 11.63 1.93 19.44
N ALA A 161 11.74 3.05 18.73
CA ALA A 161 10.60 3.81 18.23
C ALA A 161 9.89 3.14 17.03
N LEU A 162 10.54 2.19 16.36
CA LEU A 162 9.98 1.47 15.22
C LEU A 162 9.35 0.16 15.67
N VAL A 163 8.30 -0.23 14.97
CA VAL A 163 7.62 -1.52 15.14
C VAL A 163 7.74 -2.31 13.85
N ASN A 164 8.29 -3.52 13.92
CA ASN A 164 8.23 -4.50 12.83
C ASN A 164 6.91 -5.26 12.95
N VAL A 165 6.02 -5.07 11.99
CA VAL A 165 4.72 -5.75 12.00
C VAL A 165 4.92 -7.19 11.49
N THR A 166 4.30 -8.15 12.18
CA THR A 166 4.43 -9.59 11.92
C THR A 166 3.06 -10.21 11.62
N PRO A 167 2.44 -9.83 10.47
CA PRO A 167 1.14 -10.35 10.08
C PRO A 167 1.21 -11.84 9.71
N ARG A 168 0.11 -12.55 9.99
CA ARG A 168 -0.11 -13.92 9.53
C ARG A 168 -0.81 -13.91 8.16
N ALA A 169 -0.79 -15.02 7.45
CA ALA A 169 -1.59 -15.18 6.24
C ALA A 169 -3.08 -14.94 6.55
N GLY A 170 -3.71 -14.06 5.77
CA GLY A 170 -5.08 -13.59 5.98
C GLY A 170 -5.20 -12.26 6.72
N ASP A 171 -4.14 -11.79 7.39
CA ASP A 171 -4.15 -10.49 8.05
C ASP A 171 -4.07 -9.34 7.03
N VAL A 172 -4.65 -8.20 7.41
CA VAL A 172 -4.56 -6.95 6.66
C VAL A 172 -3.96 -5.84 7.53
N ILE A 173 -2.94 -5.16 7.02
CA ILE A 173 -2.38 -3.95 7.64
C ILE A 173 -2.92 -2.74 6.90
N ILE A 174 -3.52 -1.79 7.62
CA ILE A 174 -4.00 -0.53 7.06
C ILE A 174 -3.19 0.62 7.65
N LEU A 175 -2.59 1.44 6.79
CA LEU A 175 -1.85 2.64 7.20
C LEU A 175 -2.20 3.83 6.31
N SER A 176 -2.30 5.02 6.90
CA SER A 176 -2.24 6.25 6.12
C SER A 176 -0.86 6.33 5.47
N GLU A 177 -0.78 6.75 4.20
CA GLU A 177 0.50 6.93 3.51
C GLU A 177 1.38 8.02 4.18
N LEU A 178 0.82 8.83 5.09
CA LEU A 178 1.56 9.76 5.96
C LEU A 178 2.29 9.07 7.13
N THR A 179 1.98 7.81 7.40
CA THR A 179 2.74 7.00 8.36
C THR A 179 4.10 6.70 7.75
N VAL A 180 5.17 6.98 8.49
CA VAL A 180 6.54 6.69 8.08
C VAL A 180 6.69 5.19 8.19
N HIS A 181 7.02 4.57 7.07
CA HIS A 181 7.15 3.14 6.95
C HIS A 181 8.29 2.77 6.02
N GLY A 182 8.78 1.55 6.17
CA GLY A 182 9.84 0.97 5.35
C GLY A 182 9.71 -0.54 5.36
N VAL A 183 10.66 -1.23 4.75
CA VAL A 183 10.64 -2.69 4.66
C VAL A 183 12.03 -3.23 4.91
N ARG A 184 12.19 -4.01 5.99
CA ARG A 184 13.44 -4.73 6.25
C ARG A 184 13.64 -5.84 5.24
N ILE A 185 14.92 -6.10 4.96
CA ILE A 185 15.37 -7.21 4.10
C ILE A 185 14.72 -8.51 4.56
N TRP A 186 14.10 -9.22 3.62
CA TRP A 186 13.51 -10.54 3.87
C TRP A 186 14.62 -11.58 4.02
N LYS A 187 14.67 -12.24 5.18
CA LYS A 187 15.73 -13.19 5.54
C LYS A 187 15.43 -14.65 5.23
N PRO A 188 14.20 -15.17 5.38
CA PRO A 188 13.91 -16.59 5.15
C PRO A 188 14.37 -17.07 3.77
N THR A 189 15.05 -18.21 3.74
CA THR A 189 15.59 -18.86 2.52
C THR A 189 14.70 -19.98 2.00
N ASP A 190 13.79 -20.46 2.84
CA ASP A 190 12.92 -21.63 2.64
C ASP A 190 11.48 -21.26 2.27
N ARG A 191 11.13 -19.97 2.31
CA ARG A 191 9.80 -19.46 1.97
C ARG A 191 9.82 -18.02 1.47
N ASP A 192 8.77 -17.65 0.75
CA ASP A 192 8.57 -16.30 0.23
C ASP A 192 7.58 -15.48 1.08
N ARG A 193 7.65 -14.15 0.90
CA ARG A 193 6.69 -13.20 1.44
C ARG A 193 5.75 -12.73 0.33
N ARG A 194 4.47 -13.08 0.41
CA ARG A 194 3.46 -12.72 -0.58
C ARG A 194 2.39 -11.84 0.02
N PHE A 195 2.11 -10.71 -0.62
CA PHE A 195 1.08 -9.79 -0.16
C PHE A 195 0.58 -8.90 -1.29
N LEU A 196 -0.65 -8.43 -1.16
CA LEU A 196 -1.29 -7.50 -2.09
C LEU A 196 -1.34 -6.11 -1.46
N ILE A 197 -0.82 -5.12 -2.17
CA ILE A 197 -0.87 -3.71 -1.81
C ILE A 197 -2.04 -3.08 -2.54
N LEU A 198 -3.04 -2.58 -1.81
CA LEU A 198 -4.19 -1.86 -2.37
C LEU A 198 -4.23 -0.44 -1.81
N ARG A 199 -4.27 0.56 -2.70
CA ARG A 199 -4.21 1.97 -2.32
C ARG A 199 -5.55 2.66 -2.57
N TYR A 200 -5.92 3.50 -1.62
CA TYR A 200 -7.19 4.20 -1.63
C TYR A 200 -6.97 5.68 -1.34
N LYS A 201 -7.79 6.47 -2.00
CA LYS A 201 -7.89 7.91 -1.82
C LYS A 201 -9.34 8.34 -1.73
N THR A 202 -9.59 9.60 -1.41
CA THR A 202 -10.93 10.17 -1.61
C THR A 202 -11.21 10.33 -3.10
N GLN A 203 -12.45 10.09 -3.54
CA GLN A 203 -12.86 10.09 -4.96
C GLN A 203 -12.67 11.41 -5.72
N TYR A 204 -12.50 12.51 -4.99
CA TYR A 204 -12.25 13.85 -5.53
C TYR A 204 -10.78 14.28 -5.43
N PHE A 205 -9.89 13.36 -5.02
CA PHE A 205 -8.45 13.60 -4.97
C PHE A 205 -7.77 13.06 -6.24
N SER A 206 -7.05 13.93 -6.93
CA SER A 206 -6.32 13.62 -8.16
C SER A 206 -4.86 14.04 -8.03
N ASP A 207 -3.96 13.22 -8.56
CA ASP A 207 -2.53 13.49 -8.73
C ASP A 207 -2.17 13.43 -10.22
N ASP A 208 -0.88 13.39 -10.56
CA ASP A 208 -0.35 13.20 -11.92
C ASP A 208 -0.93 11.95 -12.63
N ARG A 209 -1.51 11.04 -11.86
CA ARG A 209 -2.19 9.83 -12.32
C ARG A 209 -3.71 9.97 -12.37
N GLY A 210 -4.23 11.20 -12.24
CA GLY A 210 -5.62 11.60 -12.44
C GLY A 210 -6.11 11.49 -13.90
N ARG A 211 -5.67 10.47 -14.63
CA ARG A 211 -6.34 10.08 -15.87
C ARG A 211 -7.77 9.67 -15.54
N LYS A 212 -8.67 9.87 -16.51
CA LYS A 212 -10.08 9.43 -16.45
C LYS A 212 -10.23 7.96 -15.97
N TYR A 213 -9.21 7.14 -16.22
CA TYR A 213 -9.10 5.75 -15.76
C TYR A 213 -7.76 5.53 -15.04
N PRO A 214 -7.74 5.05 -13.79
CA PRO A 214 -6.51 4.81 -13.02
C PRO A 214 -5.69 3.61 -13.52
N PHE A 215 -6.26 2.80 -14.41
CA PHE A 215 -5.66 1.57 -14.93
C PHE A 215 -5.58 1.58 -16.46
N PRO A 216 -4.66 0.78 -17.06
CA PRO A 216 -4.69 0.48 -18.50
C PRO A 216 -6.05 -0.07 -18.94
N GLU A 217 -6.41 0.13 -20.22
CA GLU A 217 -7.71 -0.24 -20.78
C GLU A 217 -8.01 -1.73 -20.61
N GLU A 218 -7.04 -2.58 -20.90
CA GLU A 218 -7.15 -4.03 -20.75
C GLU A 218 -7.34 -4.50 -19.29
N VAL A 219 -6.86 -3.71 -18.31
CA VAL A 219 -7.10 -3.96 -16.89
C VAL A 219 -8.52 -3.49 -16.58
N TRP A 220 -8.89 -2.30 -17.01
CA TRP A 220 -10.21 -1.71 -16.78
C TRP A 220 -11.33 -2.62 -17.30
N GLU A 221 -11.22 -3.11 -18.52
CA GLU A 221 -12.21 -3.98 -19.17
C GLU A 221 -12.43 -5.31 -18.45
N ARG A 222 -11.44 -5.82 -17.72
CA ARG A 222 -11.59 -7.08 -16.96
C ARG A 222 -12.18 -6.89 -15.56
N LEU A 223 -12.21 -5.67 -15.03
CA LEU A 223 -12.75 -5.40 -13.70
C LEU A 223 -14.27 -5.60 -13.68
N SER A 224 -14.80 -6.02 -12.54
CA SER A 224 -16.24 -5.97 -12.30
C SER A 224 -16.75 -4.52 -12.28
N SER A 225 -18.04 -4.33 -12.51
CA SER A 225 -18.68 -3.01 -12.42
C SER A 225 -18.52 -2.37 -11.04
N GLU A 226 -18.50 -3.17 -9.97
CA GLU A 226 -18.26 -2.70 -8.60
C GLU A 226 -16.85 -2.12 -8.45
N THR A 227 -15.82 -2.84 -8.91
CA THR A 227 -14.43 -2.35 -8.85
C THR A 227 -14.20 -1.16 -9.78
N GLN A 228 -14.85 -1.13 -10.95
CA GLN A 228 -14.82 0.02 -11.85
C GLN A 228 -15.39 1.25 -11.14
N GLU A 229 -16.62 1.18 -10.62
CA GLU A 229 -17.25 2.27 -9.89
C GLU A 229 -16.41 2.70 -8.67
N LEU A 230 -15.86 1.73 -7.92
CA LEU A 230 -14.95 2.01 -6.82
C LEU A 230 -13.71 2.80 -7.27
N SER A 231 -13.21 2.57 -8.47
CA SER A 231 -11.99 3.20 -8.98
C SER A 231 -12.23 4.56 -9.65
N GLU A 232 -13.47 4.88 -10.02
CA GLU A 232 -13.80 6.15 -10.66
C GLU A 232 -13.57 7.36 -9.76
N THR A 233 -13.20 8.48 -10.36
CA THR A 233 -13.23 9.77 -9.66
C THR A 233 -14.64 10.36 -9.72
N ALA A 234 -15.01 11.11 -8.68
CA ALA A 234 -16.33 11.74 -8.60
C ALA A 234 -16.27 12.99 -7.72
N SER A 235 -17.29 13.86 -7.82
CA SER A 235 -17.42 15.05 -6.96
C SER A 235 -17.51 14.66 -5.49
N TYR A 236 -17.03 15.50 -4.58
CA TYR A 236 -17.22 15.33 -3.12
C TYR A 236 -18.71 15.26 -2.72
N SER A 237 -19.60 15.86 -3.52
CA SER A 237 -21.05 15.82 -3.30
C SER A 237 -21.71 14.53 -3.76
N HIS A 238 -21.08 13.76 -4.66
CA HIS A 238 -21.66 12.54 -5.21
C HIS A 238 -21.41 11.34 -4.28
N THR A 239 -22.40 10.48 -4.08
CA THR A 239 -22.24 9.20 -3.38
C THR A 239 -22.39 8.08 -4.40
N LYS A 240 -21.36 7.25 -4.52
CA LYS A 240 -21.35 6.07 -5.40
C LYS A 240 -22.35 5.03 -4.90
N SER A 241 -22.94 4.27 -5.82
CA SER A 241 -23.91 3.20 -5.56
C SER A 241 -23.35 2.10 -4.65
N ILE A 242 -22.06 1.79 -4.78
CA ILE A 242 -21.33 0.83 -3.91
C ILE A 242 -21.24 1.24 -2.44
N ILE A 243 -21.61 2.48 -2.09
CA ILE A 243 -21.63 2.97 -0.70
C ILE A 243 -23.02 2.80 -0.08
N SER A 244 -24.06 2.66 -0.91
CA SER A 244 -25.44 2.59 -0.44
C SER A 244 -25.64 1.42 0.55
N PRO A 245 -26.40 1.63 1.64
CA PRO A 245 -26.64 0.62 2.66
C PRO A 245 -27.47 -0.59 2.18
N ASP A 246 -28.06 -0.52 0.99
CA ASP A 246 -29.10 -1.47 0.52
C ASP A 246 -28.55 -2.78 -0.08
N LEU A 247 -27.25 -3.07 0.04
CA LEU A 247 -26.65 -4.34 -0.39
C LEU A 247 -26.38 -5.32 0.77
N GLY A 248 -27.00 -5.11 1.93
CA GLY A 248 -26.78 -5.92 3.12
C GLY A 248 -27.92 -5.91 4.14
N GLN A 249 -29.14 -6.26 3.69
CA GLN A 249 -30.17 -6.91 4.51
C GLN A 249 -30.63 -8.19 3.82
#